data_AF-K7L738-F1
#
_entry.id   AF-K7L738-F1
#
_cell.length_a   1.000
_cell.length_b   1.000
_cell.length_c   1.000
_cell.angle_alpha   90.00
_cell.angle_beta   90.00
_cell.angle_gamma   90.00
#
_symmetry.space_group_name_H-M   'P 1'
#
loop_
_entity.id
_entity.type
_entity.pdbx_description
1 polymer ?
#
loop_
_entity_poly.entity_id
_entity_poly.type
_entity_poly.pdbx_seq_one_letter_code
_entity_poly.pdbx_strand_id
1 'polypeptide(L)'
;MGRRMMQWNTITKASILITITLHLILPVAVNSMRLELVHRHHERFSGGGGDVDQVEAVKGFVNRDGLRRQRMNQRWGVSNYDRRRKGLETTTTTEVEMPMRAGRDDALGEYFTEVKVGSPGQRFWLAADTGSEFTWFNCVMRNATTTATTKKTRKNKTKKKHHHHSKRNRTRTTRRTKKKKAKSNPCKGVFCPHRSKSFQAVTCASQKCKIDLSQLFSLSLCPKPSDPCLYDISYADGSSAKGFFGTDTITVDLKNGKEGKLNNLTIGCTKSMENGVNFNEDTGGILGLGFAKDSFIDKAAYEYGAKFSYCLVDHLSHRNVSSYLTIGGHHNAKLLGEIKRTELILFPPFYGVNVVGISIGGQMLKIPPQVWDFNSQGGTLIDSGTTLTALLVPAYEPVFEALIKSLTKVKRVTGEDFGALDFCFDAEGFDDSVVPRLVFHFAGGARFEPPVKSYIIDVAPLVKCIGIVPIDGIGGASVIGNIMQQNHLWEFDLSTNTIGFAPSICT
;
A
#
# COMPACT_ATOMS: atom_id res chain seq x y z
N MET A 1 -2.22 -25.27 65.92
CA MET A 1 -3.17 -24.16 65.69
C MET A 1 -4.01 -24.47 64.46
N GLY A 2 -5.32 -24.64 64.62
CA GLY A 2 -6.23 -25.11 63.56
C GLY A 2 -6.41 -24.10 62.42
N ARG A 3 -6.22 -24.56 61.18
CA ARG A 3 -6.57 -23.79 59.96
C ARG A 3 -8.09 -23.79 59.79
N ARG A 4 -8.71 -22.63 60.02
CA ARG A 4 -10.11 -22.37 59.66
C ARG A 4 -10.24 -22.42 58.13
N MET A 5 -10.90 -23.45 57.60
CA MET A 5 -11.41 -23.44 56.23
C MET A 5 -12.48 -22.36 56.13
N MET A 6 -12.25 -21.38 55.23
CA MET A 6 -13.24 -20.39 54.82
C MET A 6 -14.48 -21.11 54.25
N GLN A 7 -15.54 -21.20 55.05
CA GLN A 7 -16.87 -21.54 54.56
C GLN A 7 -17.40 -20.36 53.76
N TRP A 8 -17.47 -20.51 52.44
CA TRP A 8 -18.16 -19.56 51.57
C TRP A 8 -19.65 -19.65 51.84
N ASN A 9 -20.24 -18.56 52.33
CA ASN A 9 -21.67 -18.42 52.56
C ASN A 9 -22.45 -18.80 51.31
N THR A 10 -23.49 -19.61 51.48
CA THR A 10 -24.37 -20.15 50.43
C THR A 10 -24.96 -19.06 49.51
N ILE A 11 -25.05 -17.82 50.00
CA ILE A 11 -25.58 -16.65 49.28
C ILE A 11 -24.71 -16.25 48.07
N THR A 12 -23.38 -16.33 48.16
CA THR A 12 -22.50 -15.96 47.04
C THR A 12 -22.54 -16.97 45.89
N LYS A 13 -22.76 -18.26 46.20
CA LYS A 13 -22.91 -19.30 45.17
C LYS A 13 -24.21 -19.14 44.36
N ALA A 14 -25.30 -18.78 45.02
CA ALA A 14 -26.59 -18.57 44.34
C ALA A 14 -26.55 -17.36 43.40
N SER A 15 -25.91 -16.26 43.82
CA SER A 15 -25.83 -15.03 43.02
C SER A 15 -25.07 -15.23 41.71
N ILE A 16 -23.95 -15.96 41.74
CA ILE A 16 -23.13 -16.24 40.54
C ILE A 16 -23.90 -17.14 39.55
N LEU A 17 -24.62 -18.15 40.05
CA LEU A 17 -25.39 -19.05 39.18
C LEU A 17 -26.56 -18.35 38.48
N ILE A 18 -27.22 -17.41 39.16
CA ILE A 18 -28.32 -16.62 38.61
C ILE A 18 -27.79 -15.66 37.52
N THR A 19 -26.64 -15.02 37.72
CA THR A 19 -26.06 -14.14 36.68
C THR A 19 -25.66 -14.89 35.42
N ILE A 20 -25.08 -16.09 35.55
CA ILE A 20 -24.65 -16.90 34.39
C ILE A 20 -25.86 -17.42 33.60
N THR A 21 -26.91 -17.84 34.29
CA THR A 21 -28.14 -18.31 33.63
C THR A 21 -28.91 -17.16 32.95
N LEU A 22 -28.94 -15.95 33.53
CA LEU A 22 -29.54 -14.78 32.87
C LEU A 22 -28.83 -14.39 31.57
N HIS A 23 -27.51 -14.53 31.52
CA HIS A 23 -26.71 -14.18 30.33
C HIS A 23 -26.84 -15.22 29.20
N LEU A 24 -27.29 -16.45 29.51
CA LEU A 24 -27.53 -17.50 28.50
C LEU A 24 -28.94 -17.46 27.91
N ILE A 25 -29.91 -16.80 28.55
CA ILE A 25 -31.32 -16.81 28.12
C ILE A 25 -31.73 -15.52 27.39
N LEU A 26 -30.97 -14.43 27.49
CA LEU A 26 -31.27 -13.22 26.72
C LEU A 26 -30.88 -13.42 25.24
N PRO A 27 -31.84 -13.45 24.29
CA PRO A 27 -31.51 -13.48 22.88
C PRO A 27 -30.77 -12.20 22.54
N VAL A 28 -29.50 -12.35 22.14
CA VAL A 28 -28.70 -11.26 21.60
C VAL A 28 -29.51 -10.66 20.45
N ALA A 29 -29.93 -9.41 20.61
CA ALA A 29 -30.57 -8.66 19.54
C ALA A 29 -29.58 -8.64 18.37
N VAL A 30 -29.84 -9.50 17.38
CA VAL A 30 -29.11 -9.50 16.13
C VAL A 30 -29.51 -8.22 15.43
N ASN A 31 -28.77 -7.14 15.69
CA ASN A 31 -28.89 -5.92 14.93
C ASN A 31 -28.68 -6.30 13.46
N SER A 32 -29.78 -6.30 12.72
CA SER A 32 -29.79 -6.49 11.27
C SER A 32 -28.90 -5.41 10.65
N MET A 33 -27.65 -5.74 10.37
CA MET A 33 -26.78 -4.89 9.58
C MET A 33 -27.36 -4.81 8.17
N ARG A 34 -27.80 -3.62 7.79
CA ARG A 34 -28.27 -3.34 6.44
C ARG A 34 -27.14 -2.60 5.72
N LEU A 35 -26.38 -3.33 4.90
CA LEU A 35 -25.39 -2.73 4.01
C LEU A 35 -26.12 -2.16 2.79
N GLU A 36 -26.01 -0.84 2.59
CA GLU A 36 -26.47 -0.19 1.37
C GLU A 36 -25.47 -0.51 0.24
N LEU A 37 -25.92 -1.23 -0.79
CA LEU A 37 -25.10 -1.52 -1.98
C LEU A 37 -25.10 -0.28 -2.89
N VAL A 38 -24.14 0.61 -2.68
CA VAL A 38 -24.01 1.81 -3.51
C VAL A 38 -23.21 1.49 -4.78
N HIS A 39 -23.82 1.75 -5.94
CA HIS A 39 -23.18 1.54 -7.24
C HIS A 39 -22.10 2.60 -7.48
N ARG A 40 -20.99 2.27 -8.16
CA ARG A 40 -19.88 3.20 -8.47
C ARG A 40 -20.25 4.48 -9.26
N HIS A 41 -21.46 4.51 -9.82
CA HIS A 41 -22.04 5.66 -10.50
C HIS A 41 -23.29 6.15 -9.76
N HIS A 42 -23.30 6.02 -8.43
CA HIS A 42 -24.24 6.71 -7.55
C HIS A 42 -23.78 8.15 -7.41
N GLU A 43 -24.67 9.13 -7.23
CA GLU A 43 -24.30 10.57 -7.21
C GLU A 43 -23.18 10.89 -6.21
N ARG A 44 -23.15 10.20 -5.06
CA ARG A 44 -22.03 10.21 -4.09
C ARG A 44 -20.64 9.91 -4.67
N PHE A 45 -20.57 9.23 -5.81
CA PHE A 45 -19.36 8.80 -6.53
C PHE A 45 -19.36 9.20 -8.02
N SER A 46 -20.42 9.85 -8.52
CA SER A 46 -20.60 10.13 -9.96
C SER A 46 -20.07 11.48 -10.41
N GLY A 47 -19.54 12.28 -9.49
CA GLY A 47 -18.70 13.41 -9.83
C GLY A 47 -17.27 12.94 -10.00
N GLY A 48 -16.83 12.66 -11.22
CA GLY A 48 -15.41 12.51 -11.57
C GLY A 48 -14.65 13.83 -11.47
N GLY A 49 -14.66 14.43 -10.28
CA GLY A 49 -14.23 15.80 -9.99
C GLY A 49 -15.03 16.48 -8.86
N GLY A 50 -15.67 15.70 -7.96
CA GLY A 50 -16.06 16.26 -6.67
C GLY A 50 -14.79 16.65 -5.92
N ASP A 51 -14.81 17.80 -5.24
CA ASP A 51 -13.70 18.22 -4.39
C ASP A 51 -13.45 17.08 -3.38
N VAL A 52 -12.28 16.43 -3.47
CA VAL A 52 -11.90 15.40 -2.51
C VAL A 52 -11.89 16.07 -1.16
N ASP A 53 -12.67 15.55 -0.21
CA ASP A 53 -12.59 16.01 1.17
C ASP A 53 -11.18 15.67 1.69
N GLN A 54 -10.29 16.66 1.65
CA GLN A 54 -8.90 16.52 2.04
C GLN A 54 -8.79 16.08 3.50
N VAL A 55 -9.73 16.52 4.33
CA VAL A 55 -9.76 16.20 5.76
C VAL A 55 -10.04 14.71 5.95
N GLU A 56 -11.06 14.19 5.26
CA GLU A 56 -11.39 12.76 5.32
C GLU A 56 -10.29 11.90 4.69
N ALA A 57 -9.67 12.36 3.60
CA ALA A 57 -8.50 11.71 3.02
C ALA A 57 -7.33 11.62 4.02
N VAL A 58 -7.06 12.72 4.75
CA VAL A 58 -6.06 12.80 5.81
C VAL A 58 -6.34 11.83 6.94
N LYS A 59 -7.56 11.82 7.47
CA LYS A 59 -7.97 10.82 8.48
C LYS A 59 -7.76 9.40 7.98
N GLY A 60 -8.18 9.13 6.75
CA GLY A 60 -8.08 7.83 6.10
C GLY A 60 -6.65 7.32 6.07
N PHE A 61 -5.71 8.12 5.54
CA PHE A 61 -4.31 7.70 5.45
C PHE A 61 -3.60 7.68 6.81
N VAL A 62 -3.95 8.56 7.76
CA VAL A 62 -3.35 8.57 9.11
C VAL A 62 -3.70 7.28 9.87
N ASN A 63 -4.97 6.91 9.86
CA ASN A 63 -5.44 5.68 10.50
C ASN A 63 -4.81 4.44 9.86
N ARG A 64 -4.75 4.45 8.51
CA ARG A 64 -4.10 3.44 7.70
C ARG A 64 -2.62 3.28 8.10
N ASP A 65 -1.89 4.38 8.19
CA ASP A 65 -0.48 4.38 8.56
C ASP A 65 -0.25 3.98 10.03
N GLY A 66 -1.19 4.27 10.93
CA GLY A 66 -1.14 3.85 12.34
C GLY A 66 -1.09 2.34 12.52
N LEU A 67 -2.04 1.66 11.91
CA LEU A 67 -2.04 0.21 11.84
C LEU A 67 -0.77 -0.26 11.08
N ARG A 68 -0.35 0.46 10.01
CA ARG A 68 0.88 0.19 9.24
C ARG A 68 2.12 -0.01 10.08
N ARG A 69 2.26 0.80 11.10
CA ARG A 69 3.42 0.75 11.98
C ARG A 69 3.35 -0.40 12.97
N GLN A 70 2.17 -0.69 13.52
CA GLN A 70 2.00 -1.77 14.50
C GLN A 70 2.40 -3.15 13.95
N ARG A 71 2.05 -3.50 12.69
CA ARG A 71 2.47 -4.79 12.14
C ARG A 71 3.89 -4.80 11.57
N MET A 72 4.43 -3.67 11.09
CA MET A 72 5.88 -3.57 10.80
C MET A 72 6.68 -3.92 12.06
N ASN A 73 6.27 -3.40 13.22
CA ASN A 73 6.85 -3.73 14.52
C ASN A 73 6.66 -5.20 14.93
N GLN A 74 5.62 -5.90 14.48
CA GLN A 74 5.46 -7.35 14.74
C GLN A 74 6.40 -8.22 13.90
N ARG A 75 6.76 -7.76 12.70
CA ARG A 75 7.78 -8.43 11.85
C ARG A 75 9.20 -8.04 12.27
N TRP A 76 9.35 -6.93 12.97
CA TRP A 76 10.59 -6.48 13.59
C TRP A 76 11.11 -7.54 14.57
N GLY A 77 12.38 -7.94 14.41
CA GLY A 77 13.00 -9.02 15.20
C GLY A 77 12.93 -10.43 14.60
N VAL A 78 12.17 -10.66 13.53
CA VAL A 78 12.13 -11.97 12.82
C VAL A 78 13.23 -12.07 11.74
N SER A 79 13.72 -10.93 11.24
CA SER A 79 14.66 -10.85 10.13
C SER A 79 16.08 -10.61 10.62
N ASN A 80 17.03 -11.44 10.15
CA ASN A 80 18.46 -11.19 10.33
C ASN A 80 18.92 -10.13 9.32
N TYR A 81 19.84 -9.26 9.74
CA TYR A 81 20.52 -8.30 8.87
C TYR A 81 21.10 -9.02 7.64
N ASP A 82 20.62 -8.69 6.43
CA ASP A 82 21.23 -9.25 5.22
C ASP A 82 22.46 -8.42 4.86
N ARG A 83 23.63 -8.87 5.34
CA ARG A 83 24.93 -8.25 4.99
C ARG A 83 25.39 -8.58 3.58
N ARG A 84 24.70 -9.43 2.82
CA ARG A 84 25.16 -9.78 1.46
C ARG A 84 25.08 -8.55 0.58
N ARG A 85 26.26 -8.02 0.21
CA ARG A 85 26.39 -7.26 -1.03
C ARG A 85 25.97 -8.20 -2.15
N LYS A 86 24.79 -7.98 -2.74
CA LYS A 86 24.52 -8.65 -4.01
C LYS A 86 25.48 -8.03 -5.01
N GLY A 87 26.50 -8.79 -5.41
CA GLY A 87 27.36 -8.48 -6.56
C GLY A 87 26.55 -8.61 -7.86
N LEU A 88 25.47 -7.86 -7.94
CA LEU A 88 24.53 -7.85 -9.05
C LEU A 88 24.87 -6.62 -9.89
N GLU A 89 26.05 -6.65 -10.49
CA GLU A 89 26.41 -5.70 -11.53
C GLU A 89 25.93 -6.26 -12.87
N THR A 90 24.87 -5.67 -13.40
CA THR A 90 24.46 -5.87 -14.77
C THR A 90 25.21 -4.88 -15.65
N THR A 91 25.81 -5.35 -16.75
CA THR A 91 26.49 -4.47 -17.73
C THR A 91 25.50 -3.81 -18.72
N THR A 92 24.20 -3.89 -18.44
CA THR A 92 23.15 -3.41 -19.31
C THR A 92 23.07 -1.88 -19.25
N THR A 93 23.10 -1.25 -20.42
CA THR A 93 22.83 0.20 -20.59
C THR A 93 21.34 0.51 -20.71
N THR A 94 20.48 -0.49 -20.51
CA THR A 94 19.03 -0.36 -20.66
C THR A 94 18.41 -0.02 -19.32
N GLU A 95 17.75 1.14 -19.25
CA GLU A 95 17.20 1.70 -18.03
C GLU A 95 15.68 1.70 -18.07
N VAL A 96 15.08 1.41 -16.92
CA VAL A 96 13.63 1.54 -16.71
C VAL A 96 13.36 2.95 -16.19
N GLU A 97 12.33 3.58 -16.75
CA GLU A 97 11.80 4.85 -16.26
C GLU A 97 10.28 4.79 -16.36
N MET A 98 9.61 4.78 -15.21
CA MET A 98 8.16 4.68 -15.13
C MET A 98 7.60 5.96 -14.49
N PRO A 99 6.60 6.61 -15.10
CA PRO A 99 5.96 7.77 -14.52
C PRO A 99 5.15 7.35 -13.30
N MET A 100 5.20 8.20 -12.28
CA MET A 100 4.41 8.06 -11.06
C MET A 100 3.49 9.28 -10.89
N ARG A 101 2.38 9.09 -10.17
CA ARG A 101 1.44 10.16 -9.81
C ARG A 101 1.07 10.10 -8.34
N ALA A 102 0.81 11.25 -7.72
CA ALA A 102 0.23 11.29 -6.38
C ALA A 102 -1.21 10.75 -6.39
N GLY A 103 -1.62 10.09 -5.31
CA GLY A 103 -2.96 9.52 -5.12
C GLY A 103 -4.05 10.52 -4.76
N ARG A 104 -3.74 11.83 -4.68
CA ARG A 104 -4.67 12.90 -4.25
C ARG A 104 -6.04 12.79 -4.90
N ASP A 105 -6.09 12.69 -6.22
CA ASP A 105 -7.34 12.74 -6.98
C ASP A 105 -8.23 11.50 -6.72
N ASP A 106 -7.64 10.45 -6.15
CA ASP A 106 -8.32 9.23 -5.71
C ASP A 106 -8.51 9.20 -4.18
N ALA A 107 -8.24 10.32 -3.49
CA ALA A 107 -8.25 10.47 -2.02
C ALA A 107 -7.27 9.55 -1.28
N LEU A 108 -6.10 9.28 -1.88
CA LEU A 108 -5.07 8.39 -1.35
C LEU A 108 -3.74 9.11 -1.10
N GLY A 109 -3.02 8.67 -0.08
CA GLY A 109 -1.71 9.21 0.32
C GLY A 109 -0.50 8.60 -0.41
N GLU A 110 -0.70 7.54 -1.21
CA GLU A 110 0.37 6.84 -1.92
C GLU A 110 0.66 7.43 -3.30
N TYR A 111 1.78 7.01 -3.88
CA TYR A 111 2.12 7.30 -5.27
C TYR A 111 1.93 6.05 -6.12
N PHE A 112 1.34 6.24 -7.30
CA PHE A 112 0.96 5.15 -8.18
C PHE A 112 1.78 5.19 -9.47
N THR A 113 2.19 4.03 -9.96
CA THR A 113 2.80 3.86 -11.29
C THR A 113 1.92 2.96 -12.14
N GLU A 114 1.90 3.20 -13.46
CA GLU A 114 1.26 2.29 -14.40
C GLU A 114 2.21 1.12 -14.71
N VAL A 115 1.67 -0.09 -14.75
CA VAL A 115 2.36 -1.28 -15.27
C VAL A 115 1.44 -2.08 -16.19
N LYS A 116 2.01 -2.87 -17.12
CA LYS A 116 1.23 -3.84 -17.90
C LYS A 116 1.58 -5.25 -17.46
N VAL A 117 0.57 -6.03 -17.13
CA VAL A 117 0.74 -7.41 -16.66
C VAL A 117 0.14 -8.41 -17.64
N GLY A 118 0.91 -9.43 -17.99
CA GLY A 118 0.50 -10.53 -18.83
C GLY A 118 0.83 -10.37 -20.32
N SER A 119 0.46 -11.39 -21.09
CA SER A 119 0.64 -11.43 -22.55
C SER A 119 -0.67 -11.78 -23.26
N PRO A 120 -1.40 -10.82 -23.88
CA PRO A 120 -1.05 -9.40 -23.99
C PRO A 120 -1.15 -8.66 -22.65
N GLY A 121 -0.40 -7.56 -22.53
CA GLY A 121 -0.35 -6.75 -21.32
C GLY A 121 -1.70 -6.09 -20.99
N GLN A 122 -2.15 -6.28 -19.75
CA GLN A 122 -3.31 -5.62 -19.15
C GLN A 122 -2.79 -4.47 -18.25
N ARG A 123 -3.35 -3.26 -18.37
CA ARG A 123 -2.86 -2.06 -17.67
C ARG A 123 -3.45 -1.95 -16.26
N PHE A 124 -2.60 -1.58 -15.30
CA PHE A 124 -2.97 -1.32 -13.91
C PHE A 124 -2.15 -0.18 -13.34
N TRP A 125 -2.77 0.59 -12.46
CA TRP A 125 -2.09 1.55 -11.60
C TRP A 125 -1.84 0.92 -10.24
N LEU A 126 -0.58 0.86 -9.80
CA LEU A 126 -0.22 0.19 -8.55
C LEU A 126 0.51 1.17 -7.63
N ALA A 127 0.19 1.14 -6.35
CA ALA A 127 0.92 1.91 -5.33
C ALA A 127 2.36 1.41 -5.25
N ALA A 128 3.33 2.31 -5.42
CA ALA A 128 4.75 1.99 -5.36
C ALA A 128 5.22 1.98 -3.89
N ASP A 129 5.49 0.79 -3.36
CA ASP A 129 5.61 0.60 -1.91
C ASP A 129 6.93 -0.12 -1.53
N THR A 130 7.89 0.62 -0.97
CA THR A 130 9.16 0.07 -0.46
C THR A 130 9.03 -0.78 0.81
N GLY A 131 7.88 -0.73 1.49
CA GLY A 131 7.55 -1.59 2.61
C GLY A 131 6.80 -2.88 2.23
N SER A 132 6.55 -3.14 0.94
CA SER A 132 5.82 -4.33 0.47
C SER A 132 6.73 -5.32 -0.25
N GLU A 133 6.69 -6.58 0.19
CA GLU A 133 7.57 -7.66 -0.27
C GLU A 133 7.23 -8.27 -1.65
N PHE A 134 6.00 -8.10 -2.15
CA PHE A 134 5.63 -8.60 -3.47
C PHE A 134 4.55 -7.77 -4.16
N THR A 135 4.48 -7.89 -5.48
CA THR A 135 3.50 -7.17 -6.31
C THR A 135 2.19 -7.95 -6.40
N TRP A 136 1.07 -7.29 -6.18
CA TRP A 136 -0.26 -7.89 -6.33
C TRP A 136 -1.29 -6.88 -6.81
N PHE A 137 -2.36 -7.40 -7.38
CA PHE A 137 -3.46 -6.60 -7.91
C PHE A 137 -4.74 -7.41 -7.94
N ASN A 138 -5.86 -6.69 -7.99
CA ASN A 138 -7.18 -7.28 -8.10
C ASN A 138 -7.28 -8.16 -9.34
N CYS A 139 -7.92 -9.32 -9.17
CA CYS A 139 -8.09 -10.26 -10.25
C CYS A 139 -9.42 -11.03 -10.22
N VAL A 140 -9.85 -11.45 -11.41
CA VAL A 140 -11.05 -12.25 -11.62
C VAL A 140 -10.71 -13.47 -12.46
N MET A 141 -11.01 -14.64 -11.91
CA MET A 141 -10.93 -15.90 -12.64
C MET A 141 -12.12 -16.07 -13.58
N ARG A 142 -11.96 -16.87 -14.64
CA ARG A 142 -13.07 -17.22 -15.52
C ARG A 142 -14.18 -17.85 -14.67
N ASN A 143 -15.40 -17.28 -14.71
CA ASN A 143 -16.58 -17.92 -14.11
C ASN A 143 -16.71 -19.34 -14.64
N ALA A 144 -16.56 -20.35 -13.75
CA ALA A 144 -16.76 -21.75 -14.10
C ALA A 144 -18.13 -22.02 -14.73
N THR A 145 -19.13 -21.16 -14.43
CA THR A 145 -20.50 -21.26 -14.92
C THR A 145 -20.71 -20.89 -16.40
N THR A 146 -19.75 -20.25 -17.08
CA THR A 146 -19.93 -19.95 -18.52
C THR A 146 -19.62 -21.12 -19.46
N THR A 147 -19.16 -22.26 -18.93
CA THR A 147 -18.96 -23.49 -19.72
C THR A 147 -20.17 -24.44 -19.72
N ALA A 148 -21.23 -24.13 -18.98
CA ALA A 148 -22.44 -24.95 -18.94
C ALA A 148 -23.64 -24.19 -19.51
N THR A 149 -23.67 -23.95 -20.82
CA THR A 149 -24.89 -23.83 -21.67
C THR A 149 -24.56 -23.20 -23.03
N THR A 150 -24.08 -24.00 -23.97
CA THR A 150 -24.51 -23.94 -25.38
C THR A 150 -23.91 -25.12 -26.17
N LYS A 151 -23.99 -26.35 -25.62
CA LYS A 151 -24.19 -27.50 -26.52
C LYS A 151 -25.60 -27.32 -27.06
N LYS A 152 -25.69 -26.63 -28.22
CA LYS A 152 -26.86 -26.65 -29.10
C LYS A 152 -27.28 -28.11 -29.19
N THR A 153 -28.35 -28.49 -28.51
CA THR A 153 -29.05 -29.71 -28.82
C THR A 153 -29.48 -29.55 -30.27
N ARG A 154 -28.76 -30.22 -31.17
CA ARG A 154 -29.21 -30.56 -32.51
C ARG A 154 -30.51 -31.34 -32.31
N LYS A 155 -31.64 -30.65 -32.20
CA LYS A 155 -32.95 -31.27 -32.36
C LYS A 155 -33.00 -31.68 -33.84
N ASN A 156 -32.77 -32.98 -34.06
CA ASN A 156 -33.10 -33.67 -35.30
C ASN A 156 -34.52 -33.27 -35.69
N LYS A 157 -34.64 -32.46 -36.75
CA LYS A 157 -35.91 -32.25 -37.45
C LYS A 157 -36.14 -33.49 -38.30
N THR A 158 -36.73 -34.52 -37.72
CA THR A 158 -37.39 -35.57 -38.48
C THR A 158 -38.57 -34.94 -39.22
N LYS A 159 -38.49 -34.99 -40.56
CA LYS A 159 -39.59 -34.65 -41.48
C LYS A 159 -40.75 -35.60 -41.20
N LYS A 160 -41.80 -35.13 -40.52
CA LYS A 160 -43.15 -35.69 -40.69
C LYS A 160 -44.02 -34.66 -41.39
N LYS A 161 -44.29 -34.96 -42.66
CA LYS A 161 -45.45 -34.47 -43.40
C LYS A 161 -46.69 -34.97 -42.65
N HIS A 162 -47.65 -34.10 -42.36
CA HIS A 162 -49.04 -34.23 -42.80
C HIS A 162 -49.82 -32.99 -42.37
N HIS A 163 -50.72 -32.62 -43.26
CA HIS A 163 -51.60 -31.46 -43.26
C HIS A 163 -52.55 -31.45 -42.06
N HIS A 164 -52.86 -30.27 -41.53
CA HIS A 164 -54.22 -29.73 -41.57
C HIS A 164 -54.26 -28.27 -41.12
N HIS A 165 -55.06 -27.52 -41.86
CA HIS A 165 -55.37 -26.10 -41.72
C HIS A 165 -56.07 -25.78 -40.40
N SER A 166 -55.72 -24.66 -39.77
CA SER A 166 -56.71 -23.70 -39.30
C SER A 166 -56.09 -22.31 -39.08
N LYS A 167 -56.76 -21.32 -39.65
CA LYS A 167 -56.46 -19.89 -39.64
C LYS A 167 -56.83 -19.31 -38.27
N ARG A 168 -55.94 -18.52 -37.64
CA ARG A 168 -56.39 -17.40 -36.79
C ARG A 168 -55.33 -16.31 -36.63
N ASN A 169 -55.72 -15.14 -37.12
CA ASN A 169 -55.21 -13.76 -37.01
C ASN A 169 -53.91 -13.49 -36.25
N ARG A 170 -52.89 -13.08 -37.01
CA ARG A 170 -51.71 -12.36 -36.50
C ARG A 170 -52.05 -10.88 -36.34
N THR A 171 -52.34 -10.43 -35.12
CA THR A 171 -52.23 -9.03 -34.74
C THR A 171 -50.75 -8.64 -34.66
N ARG A 172 -50.39 -7.60 -35.43
CA ARG A 172 -49.06 -6.96 -35.48
C ARG A 172 -48.81 -6.24 -34.14
N THR A 173 -48.20 -6.91 -33.17
CA THR A 173 -47.61 -6.21 -32.02
C THR A 173 -46.20 -5.75 -32.39
N THR A 174 -46.02 -4.43 -32.44
CA THR A 174 -44.74 -3.75 -32.61
C THR A 174 -43.73 -4.26 -31.58
N ARG A 175 -42.69 -4.95 -32.05
CA ARG A 175 -41.55 -5.38 -31.23
C ARG A 175 -40.85 -4.13 -30.67
N ARG A 176 -41.16 -3.76 -29.42
CA ARG A 176 -40.25 -2.96 -28.59
C ARG A 176 -38.94 -3.74 -28.51
N THR A 177 -37.92 -3.30 -29.24
CA THR A 177 -36.55 -3.78 -29.10
C THR A 177 -36.08 -3.50 -27.68
N LYS A 178 -36.17 -4.50 -26.80
CA LYS A 178 -35.46 -4.50 -25.52
C LYS A 178 -33.98 -4.28 -25.82
N LYS A 179 -33.48 -3.04 -25.61
CA LYS A 179 -32.05 -2.74 -25.58
C LYS A 179 -31.42 -3.74 -24.61
N LYS A 180 -30.71 -4.74 -25.14
CA LYS A 180 -29.91 -5.66 -24.30
C LYS A 180 -28.91 -4.77 -23.56
N LYS A 181 -29.03 -4.66 -22.23
CA LYS A 181 -27.97 -4.07 -21.40
C LYS A 181 -26.65 -4.73 -21.82
N ALA A 182 -25.68 -3.94 -22.25
CA ALA A 182 -24.35 -4.44 -22.58
C ALA A 182 -23.86 -5.27 -21.39
N LYS A 183 -23.47 -6.52 -21.62
CA LYS A 183 -22.88 -7.35 -20.56
C LYS A 183 -21.60 -6.64 -20.11
N SER A 184 -21.52 -6.25 -18.84
CA SER A 184 -20.30 -5.67 -18.28
C SER A 184 -19.15 -6.68 -18.46
N ASN A 185 -18.01 -6.21 -18.97
CA ASN A 185 -16.81 -7.03 -19.07
C ASN A 185 -16.25 -7.22 -17.64
N PRO A 186 -16.22 -8.45 -17.08
CA PRO A 186 -15.71 -8.67 -15.73
C PRO A 186 -14.20 -8.42 -15.59
N CYS A 187 -13.48 -8.31 -16.71
CA CYS A 187 -12.05 -8.01 -16.76
C CYS A 187 -11.77 -6.51 -17.02
N LYS A 188 -12.76 -5.62 -16.87
CA LYS A 188 -12.51 -4.18 -16.99
C LYS A 188 -11.89 -3.70 -15.66
N GLY A 189 -10.67 -3.18 -15.71
CA GLY A 189 -9.97 -2.66 -14.53
C GLY A 189 -9.43 -3.71 -13.57
N VAL A 190 -9.49 -4.98 -13.95
CA VAL A 190 -9.17 -6.11 -13.08
C VAL A 190 -8.44 -7.17 -13.89
N PHE A 191 -7.38 -7.76 -13.32
CA PHE A 191 -6.58 -8.74 -14.02
C PHE A 191 -7.35 -10.04 -14.25
N CYS A 192 -7.35 -10.52 -15.48
CA CYS A 192 -7.92 -11.80 -15.84
C CYS A 192 -6.80 -12.78 -16.23
N PRO A 193 -6.36 -13.67 -15.33
CA PRO A 193 -5.23 -14.56 -15.59
C PRO A 193 -5.41 -15.41 -16.85
N HIS A 194 -6.63 -15.86 -17.10
CA HIS A 194 -7.00 -16.66 -18.28
C HIS A 194 -6.87 -15.91 -19.63
N ARG A 195 -6.67 -14.59 -19.62
CA ARG A 195 -6.40 -13.80 -20.84
C ARG A 195 -4.90 -13.61 -21.10
N SER A 196 -4.05 -13.91 -20.12
CA SER A 196 -2.61 -13.87 -20.26
C SER A 196 -2.09 -15.25 -20.66
N LYS A 197 -1.38 -15.34 -21.78
CA LYS A 197 -0.73 -16.57 -22.25
C LYS A 197 0.51 -16.93 -21.44
N SER A 198 1.10 -15.96 -20.74
CA SER A 198 2.29 -16.12 -19.91
C SER A 198 1.98 -16.40 -18.45
N PHE A 199 0.71 -16.35 -18.04
CA PHE A 199 0.32 -16.64 -16.66
C PHE A 199 0.48 -18.11 -16.32
N GLN A 200 1.11 -18.40 -15.18
CA GLN A 200 1.18 -19.73 -14.59
C GLN A 200 0.80 -19.65 -13.11
N ALA A 201 -0.20 -20.43 -12.69
CA ALA A 201 -0.54 -20.50 -11.27
C ALA A 201 0.56 -21.26 -10.50
N VAL A 202 0.98 -20.73 -9.35
CA VAL A 202 1.85 -21.48 -8.43
C VAL A 202 0.99 -22.54 -7.75
N THR A 203 1.38 -23.81 -7.82
CA THR A 203 0.64 -24.90 -7.17
C THR A 203 1.04 -25.04 -5.71
N CYS A 204 0.10 -25.45 -4.86
CA CYS A 204 0.31 -25.57 -3.43
C CYS A 204 1.38 -26.61 -3.05
N ALA A 205 1.50 -27.69 -3.83
CA ALA A 205 2.54 -28.69 -3.61
C ALA A 205 3.95 -28.27 -4.04
N SER A 206 4.09 -27.17 -4.80
CA SER A 206 5.38 -26.73 -5.32
C SER A 206 6.33 -26.30 -4.21
N GLN A 207 7.64 -26.51 -4.44
CA GLN A 207 8.71 -25.95 -3.61
C GLN A 207 8.57 -24.44 -3.43
N LYS A 208 8.15 -23.76 -4.51
CA LYS A 208 7.91 -22.32 -4.51
C LYS A 208 6.87 -21.92 -3.46
N CYS A 209 5.72 -22.59 -3.41
CA CYS A 209 4.70 -22.31 -2.40
C CYS A 209 5.16 -22.66 -0.99
N LYS A 210 5.80 -23.81 -0.79
CA LYS A 210 6.13 -24.32 0.56
C LYS A 210 7.32 -23.63 1.21
N ILE A 211 8.29 -23.18 0.41
CA ILE A 211 9.58 -22.70 0.90
C ILE A 211 9.86 -21.30 0.39
N ASP A 212 9.89 -21.06 -0.93
CA ASP A 212 10.31 -19.75 -1.45
C ASP A 212 9.35 -18.61 -1.07
N LEU A 213 8.04 -18.87 -1.04
CA LEU A 213 7.00 -17.88 -0.72
C LEU A 213 6.56 -17.90 0.76
N SER A 214 7.20 -18.72 1.60
CA SER A 214 6.85 -18.84 3.03
C SER A 214 6.98 -17.52 3.79
N GLN A 215 7.95 -16.68 3.40
CA GLN A 215 8.13 -15.33 3.94
C GLN A 215 7.18 -14.29 3.33
N LEU A 216 6.42 -14.65 2.29
CA LEU A 216 5.43 -13.81 1.60
C LEU A 216 3.98 -14.21 1.95
N PHE A 217 3.74 -14.80 3.12
CA PHE A 217 2.39 -15.16 3.60
C PHE A 217 1.70 -16.25 2.77
N SER A 218 2.46 -17.15 2.13
CA SER A 218 1.88 -18.31 1.46
C SER A 218 1.19 -19.24 2.44
N LEU A 219 -0.02 -19.67 2.13
CA LEU A 219 -0.72 -20.74 2.81
C LEU A 219 -0.40 -22.06 2.11
N SER A 220 0.53 -22.82 2.68
CA SER A 220 1.07 -24.05 2.09
C SER A 220 0.24 -25.31 2.38
N LEU A 221 -0.81 -25.20 3.20
CA LEU A 221 -1.77 -26.27 3.49
C LEU A 221 -3.01 -26.12 2.61
N CYS A 222 -3.17 -27.02 1.64
CA CYS A 222 -4.31 -27.01 0.72
C CYS A 222 -5.00 -28.38 0.65
N PRO A 223 -6.30 -28.43 0.32
CA PRO A 223 -7.03 -29.68 0.14
C PRO A 223 -6.43 -30.60 -0.93
N LYS A 224 -5.93 -30.04 -2.05
CA LYS A 224 -5.27 -30.80 -3.12
C LYS A 224 -3.88 -30.25 -3.44
N PRO A 225 -2.91 -31.11 -3.76
CA PRO A 225 -1.59 -30.70 -4.25
C PRO A 225 -1.61 -29.73 -5.44
N SER A 226 -2.61 -29.87 -6.32
CA SER A 226 -2.78 -29.06 -7.53
C SER A 226 -3.57 -27.77 -7.30
N ASP A 227 -4.08 -27.52 -6.09
CA ASP A 227 -4.77 -26.27 -5.79
C ASP A 227 -3.78 -25.09 -5.90
N PRO A 228 -4.25 -23.88 -6.25
CA PRO A 228 -3.40 -22.69 -6.25
C PRO A 228 -2.82 -22.42 -4.86
N CYS A 229 -1.56 -22.00 -4.81
CA CYS A 229 -0.90 -21.51 -3.60
C CYS A 229 -1.59 -20.22 -3.16
N LEU A 230 -2.33 -20.26 -2.06
CA LEU A 230 -3.03 -19.09 -1.55
C LEU A 230 -2.07 -18.19 -0.78
N TYR A 231 -2.43 -16.92 -0.66
CA TYR A 231 -1.81 -16.02 0.31
C TYR A 231 -2.88 -15.25 1.06
N ASP A 232 -2.53 -14.89 2.29
CA ASP A 232 -3.28 -13.97 3.13
C ASP A 232 -2.30 -12.92 3.62
N ILE A 233 -2.18 -11.84 2.86
CA ILE A 233 -1.32 -10.73 3.25
C ILE A 233 -2.17 -9.73 4.01
N SER A 234 -1.80 -9.59 5.26
CA SER A 234 -2.34 -8.60 6.16
C SER A 234 -1.43 -7.38 6.07
N TYR A 235 -1.94 -6.30 5.46
CA TYR A 235 -1.20 -5.06 5.33
C TYR A 235 -1.05 -4.39 6.65
N ALA A 236 -0.03 -3.55 6.64
CA ALA A 236 0.20 -2.61 7.66
C ALA A 236 -1.09 -2.14 8.38
N ASP A 237 -1.89 -1.50 7.56
CA ASP A 237 -3.05 -0.70 7.85
C ASP A 237 -4.32 -1.40 8.36
N GLY A 238 -4.19 -2.67 8.75
CA GLY A 238 -5.31 -3.51 9.15
C GLY A 238 -6.13 -4.03 7.97
N SER A 239 -5.89 -3.54 6.75
CA SER A 239 -6.43 -4.19 5.56
C SER A 239 -5.80 -5.56 5.37
N SER A 240 -6.51 -6.44 4.68
CA SER A 240 -5.95 -7.70 4.21
C SER A 240 -6.34 -7.93 2.77
N ALA A 241 -5.41 -8.49 2.00
CA ALA A 241 -5.63 -8.96 0.65
C ALA A 241 -5.47 -10.47 0.64
N LYS A 242 -6.52 -11.16 0.18
CA LYS A 242 -6.54 -12.62 0.07
C LYS A 242 -6.63 -13.01 -1.39
N GLY A 243 -5.75 -13.92 -1.79
CA GLY A 243 -5.57 -14.25 -3.18
C GLY A 243 -4.80 -15.54 -3.38
N PHE A 244 -4.22 -15.66 -4.56
CA PHE A 244 -3.33 -16.77 -4.89
C PHE A 244 -2.15 -16.28 -5.70
N PHE A 245 -1.02 -16.97 -5.53
CA PHE A 245 0.19 -16.67 -6.28
C PHE A 245 0.12 -17.23 -7.70
N GLY A 246 0.68 -16.46 -8.62
CA GLY A 246 1.03 -16.90 -9.96
C GLY A 246 2.38 -16.32 -10.35
N THR A 247 2.88 -16.74 -11.49
CA THR A 247 3.92 -16.03 -12.21
C THR A 247 3.37 -15.49 -13.51
N ASP A 248 3.84 -14.31 -13.90
CA ASP A 248 3.52 -13.73 -15.20
C ASP A 248 4.63 -12.76 -15.63
N THR A 249 4.37 -12.00 -16.69
CA THR A 249 5.26 -10.97 -17.22
C THR A 249 4.77 -9.58 -16.82
N ILE A 250 5.62 -8.78 -16.21
CA ILE A 250 5.39 -7.33 -16.09
C ILE A 250 6.18 -6.62 -17.19
N THR A 251 5.48 -5.80 -17.96
CA THR A 251 6.08 -4.91 -18.95
C THR A 251 6.29 -3.55 -18.30
N VAL A 252 7.51 -3.02 -18.45
CA VAL A 252 7.96 -1.74 -17.90
C VAL A 252 8.35 -0.81 -19.04
N ASP A 253 8.23 0.49 -18.82
CA ASP A 253 8.67 1.49 -19.79
C ASP A 253 10.18 1.72 -19.65
N LEU A 254 10.87 1.69 -20.78
CA LEU A 254 12.30 1.97 -20.85
C LEU A 254 12.52 3.42 -21.23
N LYS A 255 13.61 4.00 -20.73
CA LYS A 255 13.99 5.39 -20.98
C LYS A 255 14.15 5.73 -22.46
N ASN A 256 14.47 4.74 -23.30
CA ASN A 256 14.58 4.89 -24.75
C ASN A 256 13.22 4.85 -25.49
N GLY A 257 12.11 4.88 -24.76
CA GLY A 257 10.73 4.84 -25.29
C GLY A 257 10.25 3.45 -25.71
N LYS A 258 11.05 2.40 -25.50
CA LYS A 258 10.64 1.00 -25.75
C LYS A 258 10.06 0.36 -24.49
N GLU A 259 9.49 -0.82 -24.65
CA GLU A 259 9.02 -1.64 -23.54
C GLU A 259 10.05 -2.69 -23.14
N GLY A 260 10.32 -2.80 -21.86
CA GLY A 260 11.08 -3.87 -21.21
C GLY A 260 10.14 -4.92 -20.60
N LYS A 261 10.65 -6.11 -20.29
CA LYS A 261 9.85 -7.22 -19.74
C LYS A 261 10.59 -7.94 -18.62
N LEU A 262 9.91 -8.07 -17.49
CA LEU A 262 10.30 -8.94 -16.39
C LEU A 262 9.48 -10.22 -16.48
N ASN A 263 10.08 -11.29 -17.02
CA ASN A 263 9.41 -12.56 -17.23
C ASN A 263 9.39 -13.41 -15.94
N ASN A 264 8.36 -14.24 -15.80
CA ASN A 264 8.22 -15.20 -14.69
C ASN A 264 8.37 -14.55 -13.30
N LEU A 265 7.89 -13.32 -13.15
CA LEU A 265 7.84 -12.60 -11.88
C LEU A 265 6.69 -13.15 -11.04
N THR A 266 6.92 -13.36 -9.74
CA THR A 266 5.85 -13.72 -8.81
C THR A 266 4.89 -12.56 -8.59
N ILE A 267 3.61 -12.83 -8.76
CA ILE A 267 2.53 -11.88 -8.59
C ILE A 267 1.43 -12.45 -7.71
N GLY A 268 0.75 -11.57 -6.97
CA GLY A 268 -0.46 -11.89 -6.25
C GLY A 268 -1.71 -11.56 -7.06
N CYS A 269 -2.59 -12.55 -7.23
CA CYS A 269 -3.91 -12.38 -7.82
C CYS A 269 -4.95 -12.22 -6.68
N THR A 270 -5.26 -10.98 -6.31
CA THR A 270 -6.16 -10.67 -5.18
C THR A 270 -7.61 -10.90 -5.57
N LYS A 271 -8.34 -11.71 -4.80
CA LYS A 271 -9.77 -11.99 -5.02
C LYS A 271 -10.69 -11.21 -4.10
N SER A 272 -10.22 -10.91 -2.90
CA SER A 272 -10.98 -10.21 -1.89
C SER A 272 -10.05 -9.37 -1.05
N MET A 273 -10.55 -8.21 -0.66
CA MET A 273 -9.92 -7.39 0.36
C MET A 273 -10.89 -7.12 1.50
N GLU A 274 -10.35 -7.03 2.69
CA GLU A 274 -11.06 -6.68 3.91
C GLU A 274 -10.42 -5.42 4.50
N ASN A 275 -11.24 -4.50 5.05
CA ASN A 275 -10.81 -3.29 5.77
C ASN A 275 -9.84 -2.35 5.01
N GLY A 276 -9.74 -2.48 3.69
CA GLY A 276 -8.91 -1.62 2.84
C GLY A 276 -9.74 -0.80 1.87
N VAL A 277 -9.08 0.11 1.15
CA VAL A 277 -9.69 0.84 0.04
C VAL A 277 -10.11 -0.17 -1.02
N ASN A 278 -11.32 -0.05 -1.56
CA ASN A 278 -11.71 -0.85 -2.72
C ASN A 278 -10.88 -0.43 -3.93
N PHE A 279 -9.75 -1.12 -4.13
CA PHE A 279 -8.88 -0.97 -5.27
C PHE A 279 -9.70 -1.11 -6.56
N ASN A 280 -9.57 -0.12 -7.46
CA ASN A 280 -10.36 0.02 -8.68
C ASN A 280 -9.46 0.02 -9.93
N GLU A 281 -9.97 0.48 -11.08
CA GLU A 281 -9.17 0.51 -12.32
C GLU A 281 -7.98 1.49 -12.29
N ASP A 282 -8.06 2.51 -11.43
CA ASP A 282 -7.07 3.57 -11.19
C ASP A 282 -6.18 3.31 -9.95
N THR A 283 -6.56 2.33 -9.13
CA THR A 283 -5.84 1.89 -7.93
C THR A 283 -5.91 0.35 -7.88
N GLY A 284 -5.18 -0.34 -8.73
CA GLY A 284 -5.34 -1.78 -8.96
C GLY A 284 -4.74 -2.71 -7.89
N GLY A 285 -3.86 -2.18 -7.03
CA GLY A 285 -3.11 -2.93 -6.02
C GLY A 285 -1.77 -2.27 -5.68
N ILE A 286 -0.75 -3.08 -5.34
CA ILE A 286 0.57 -2.62 -4.89
C ILE A 286 1.68 -3.19 -5.78
N LEU A 287 2.60 -2.32 -6.19
CA LEU A 287 3.90 -2.67 -6.75
C LEU A 287 4.89 -2.74 -5.58
N GLY A 288 5.17 -3.96 -5.13
CA GLY A 288 6.09 -4.20 -4.02
C GLY A 288 7.53 -3.88 -4.44
N LEU A 289 8.07 -2.81 -3.87
CA LEU A 289 9.46 -2.38 -4.05
C LEU A 289 10.38 -2.86 -2.91
N GLY A 290 9.87 -3.64 -1.96
CA GLY A 290 10.63 -4.17 -0.84
C GLY A 290 11.74 -5.15 -1.25
N PHE A 291 12.74 -5.29 -0.38
CA PHE A 291 13.87 -6.18 -0.56
C PHE A 291 13.50 -7.64 -0.24
N ALA A 292 12.93 -8.34 -1.21
CA ALA A 292 12.61 -9.77 -1.10
C ALA A 292 13.07 -10.57 -2.32
N LYS A 293 13.36 -11.86 -2.15
CA LYS A 293 13.69 -12.78 -3.26
C LYS A 293 12.48 -12.94 -4.18
N ASP A 294 12.71 -12.99 -5.49
CA ASP A 294 11.67 -13.18 -6.51
C ASP A 294 10.62 -12.04 -6.56
N SER A 295 10.94 -10.90 -5.93
CA SER A 295 10.17 -9.65 -5.96
C SER A 295 10.41 -8.86 -7.25
N PHE A 296 9.66 -7.77 -7.43
CA PHE A 296 9.80 -6.89 -8.59
C PHE A 296 11.21 -6.28 -8.66
N ILE A 297 11.70 -5.71 -7.55
CA ILE A 297 13.05 -5.13 -7.50
C ILE A 297 14.13 -6.19 -7.68
N ASP A 298 13.99 -7.39 -7.11
CA ASP A 298 14.98 -8.47 -7.30
C ASP A 298 15.11 -8.88 -8.78
N LYS A 299 13.98 -9.02 -9.49
CA LYS A 299 13.98 -9.31 -10.93
C LYS A 299 14.50 -8.15 -11.75
N ALA A 300 14.04 -6.94 -11.47
CA ALA A 300 14.46 -5.75 -12.21
C ALA A 300 15.95 -5.47 -12.02
N ALA A 301 16.46 -5.71 -10.81
CA ALA A 301 17.87 -5.57 -10.51
C ALA A 301 18.74 -6.52 -11.33
N TYR A 302 18.28 -7.76 -11.55
CA TYR A 302 18.98 -8.75 -12.38
C TYR A 302 19.01 -8.34 -13.86
N GLU A 303 17.92 -7.75 -14.37
CA GLU A 303 17.77 -7.42 -15.80
C GLU A 303 18.32 -6.04 -16.18
N TYR A 304 18.22 -5.05 -15.28
CA TYR A 304 18.47 -3.64 -15.58
C TYR A 304 19.51 -2.96 -14.68
N GLY A 305 19.89 -3.58 -13.56
CA GLY A 305 20.88 -3.04 -12.63
C GLY A 305 20.35 -2.89 -11.20
N ALA A 306 21.21 -3.16 -10.21
CA ALA A 306 20.86 -3.24 -8.80
C ALA A 306 20.63 -1.90 -8.08
N LYS A 307 20.30 -0.84 -8.84
CA LYS A 307 19.90 0.45 -8.29
C LYS A 307 18.50 0.78 -8.74
N PHE A 308 17.65 1.20 -7.82
CA PHE A 308 16.39 1.85 -8.15
C PHE A 308 16.32 3.20 -7.47
N SER A 309 15.59 4.14 -8.08
CA SER A 309 15.40 5.45 -7.49
C SER A 309 14.02 6.00 -7.78
N TYR A 310 13.52 6.89 -6.93
CA TYR A 310 12.29 7.62 -7.20
C TYR A 310 12.42 9.08 -6.76
N CYS A 311 11.59 9.93 -7.33
CA CYS A 311 11.45 11.32 -6.91
C CYS A 311 9.97 11.66 -6.81
N LEU A 312 9.53 12.07 -5.63
CA LEU A 312 8.13 12.30 -5.33
C LEU A 312 7.82 13.80 -5.41
N VAL A 313 6.91 14.18 -6.32
CA VAL A 313 6.31 15.52 -6.33
C VAL A 313 5.43 15.72 -5.10
N ASP A 314 4.88 16.92 -4.92
CA ASP A 314 3.98 17.19 -3.79
C ASP A 314 2.80 16.21 -3.78
N HIS A 315 2.48 15.62 -2.62
CA HIS A 315 1.31 14.74 -2.45
C HIS A 315 0.00 15.40 -2.82
N LEU A 316 -0.07 16.73 -2.76
CA LEU A 316 -1.24 17.52 -3.15
C LEU A 316 -1.25 17.84 -4.65
N SER A 317 -0.31 17.34 -5.44
CA SER A 317 -0.27 17.57 -6.88
C SER A 317 -1.42 16.83 -7.58
N HIS A 318 -1.99 17.46 -8.60
CA HIS A 318 -2.92 16.81 -9.52
C HIS A 318 -2.23 15.64 -10.26
N ARG A 319 -2.96 14.60 -10.66
CA ARG A 319 -2.43 13.42 -11.38
C ARG A 319 -1.66 13.68 -12.67
N ASN A 320 -1.72 14.91 -13.20
CA ASN A 320 -1.02 15.33 -14.41
C ASN A 320 0.40 15.83 -14.12
N VAL A 321 0.76 15.98 -12.85
CA VAL A 321 2.12 16.30 -12.42
C VAL A 321 2.81 14.98 -12.09
N SER A 322 3.88 14.67 -12.81
CA SER A 322 4.53 13.38 -12.72
C SER A 322 5.68 13.38 -11.73
N SER A 323 5.68 12.38 -10.87
CA SER A 323 6.85 11.79 -10.23
C SER A 323 7.47 10.73 -11.17
N TYR A 324 8.55 10.07 -10.77
CA TYR A 324 9.07 8.91 -11.49
C TYR A 324 9.71 7.87 -10.58
N LEU A 325 9.79 6.64 -11.09
CA LEU A 325 10.57 5.51 -10.58
C LEU A 325 11.52 5.03 -11.69
N THR A 326 12.80 4.92 -11.40
CA THR A 326 13.81 4.39 -12.32
C THR A 326 14.52 3.17 -11.76
N ILE A 327 15.04 2.34 -12.66
CA ILE A 327 15.86 1.16 -12.34
C ILE A 327 17.04 1.13 -13.32
N GLY A 328 18.24 0.90 -12.78
CA GLY A 328 19.50 0.88 -13.54
C GLY A 328 20.50 1.98 -13.18
N GLY A 329 20.17 2.88 -12.25
CA GLY A 329 21.14 3.77 -11.61
C GLY A 329 21.51 5.05 -12.36
N HIS A 330 20.89 5.35 -13.50
CA HIS A 330 21.01 6.66 -14.15
C HIS A 330 19.65 7.37 -14.13
N HIS A 331 19.63 8.60 -13.65
CA HIS A 331 18.46 9.47 -13.65
C HIS A 331 18.78 10.75 -14.42
N ASN A 332 17.85 11.24 -15.22
CA ASN A 332 17.98 12.56 -15.87
C ASN A 332 17.54 13.70 -14.94
N ALA A 333 17.38 13.42 -13.65
CA ALA A 333 16.84 14.34 -12.67
C ALA A 333 17.66 15.62 -12.64
N LYS A 334 16.99 16.78 -12.73
CA LYS A 334 17.62 18.05 -12.42
C LYS A 334 17.79 18.18 -10.90
N LEU A 335 18.95 17.74 -10.42
CA LEU A 335 19.33 17.89 -9.02
C LEU A 335 19.59 19.37 -8.71
N LEU A 336 19.09 19.81 -7.56
CA LEU A 336 19.32 21.16 -7.02
C LEU A 336 20.52 21.22 -6.07
N GLY A 337 21.16 20.07 -5.82
CA GLY A 337 22.33 19.93 -4.98
C GLY A 337 23.03 18.58 -5.19
N GLU A 338 24.16 18.40 -4.52
CA GLU A 338 24.93 17.15 -4.55
C GLU A 338 24.18 16.01 -3.84
N ILE A 339 24.25 14.79 -4.41
CA ILE A 339 23.75 13.57 -3.76
C ILE A 339 24.57 13.28 -2.50
N LYS A 340 23.89 13.30 -1.35
CA LYS A 340 24.42 12.83 -0.07
C LYS A 340 24.14 11.35 0.07
N ARG A 341 25.05 10.60 0.70
CA ARG A 341 24.94 9.14 0.84
C ARG A 341 25.16 8.70 2.27
N THR A 342 24.44 7.65 2.67
CA THR A 342 24.65 6.93 3.93
C THR A 342 24.47 5.42 3.71
N GLU A 343 24.79 4.63 4.72
CA GLU A 343 24.62 3.18 4.69
C GLU A 343 23.13 2.83 4.55
N LEU A 344 22.83 1.98 3.58
CA LEU A 344 21.52 1.34 3.45
C LEU A 344 21.54 0.03 4.21
N ILE A 345 20.63 -0.08 5.17
CA ILE A 345 20.48 -1.28 5.97
C ILE A 345 19.35 -2.14 5.39
N LEU A 346 19.64 -3.40 5.12
CA LEU A 346 18.66 -4.34 4.56
C LEU A 346 18.07 -5.23 5.65
N PHE A 347 16.80 -5.00 5.97
CA PHE A 347 15.97 -5.83 6.86
C PHE A 347 14.82 -6.41 6.05
N PRO A 348 15.01 -7.48 5.25
CA PRO A 348 13.98 -7.97 4.32
C PRO A 348 12.56 -7.97 4.94
N PRO A 349 11.58 -7.25 4.35
CA PRO A 349 11.65 -6.50 3.08
C PRO A 349 12.06 -5.02 3.17
N PHE A 350 12.32 -4.50 4.35
CA PHE A 350 12.48 -3.08 4.63
C PHE A 350 13.87 -2.53 4.34
N TYR A 351 13.90 -1.24 4.05
CA TYR A 351 15.09 -0.42 3.85
C TYR A 351 15.28 0.52 5.06
N GLY A 352 16.36 0.30 5.80
CA GLY A 352 16.72 1.07 6.98
C GLY A 352 17.85 2.06 6.72
N VAL A 353 17.91 3.10 7.55
CA VAL A 353 19.00 4.08 7.61
C VAL A 353 19.45 4.29 9.04
N ASN A 354 20.75 4.52 9.23
CA ASN A 354 21.32 4.85 10.53
C ASN A 354 21.12 6.35 10.84
N VAL A 355 20.02 6.70 11.52
CA VAL A 355 19.86 8.04 12.10
C VAL A 355 20.71 8.14 13.37
N VAL A 356 21.38 9.28 13.57
CA VAL A 356 22.12 9.58 14.81
C VAL A 356 21.42 10.65 15.65
N GLY A 357 20.51 11.41 15.07
CA GLY A 357 19.72 12.41 15.75
C GLY A 357 18.92 13.29 14.82
N ILE A 358 18.10 14.16 15.41
CA ILE A 358 17.34 15.19 14.71
C ILE A 358 17.72 16.54 15.29
N SER A 359 17.95 17.53 14.43
CA SER A 359 18.09 18.93 14.87
C SER A 359 16.95 19.78 14.34
N ILE A 360 16.50 20.74 15.14
CA ILE A 360 15.53 21.76 14.73
C ILE A 360 16.14 23.14 14.97
N GLY A 361 16.19 23.97 13.93
CA GLY A 361 16.79 25.31 14.02
C GLY A 361 18.28 25.29 14.35
N GLY A 362 19.00 24.25 13.91
CA GLY A 362 20.43 24.06 14.20
C GLY A 362 20.73 23.47 15.59
N GLN A 363 19.74 23.34 16.47
CA GLN A 363 19.90 22.72 17.78
C GLN A 363 19.64 21.21 17.70
N MET A 364 20.62 20.39 18.09
CA MET A 364 20.45 18.95 18.22
C MET A 364 19.50 18.63 19.39
N LEU A 365 18.47 17.84 19.13
CA LEU A 365 17.50 17.42 20.14
C LEU A 365 18.08 16.32 21.03
N LYS A 366 17.68 16.30 22.29
CA LYS A 366 18.10 15.27 23.26
C LYS A 366 17.25 14.00 23.06
N ILE A 367 17.61 13.21 22.07
CA ILE A 367 16.95 11.92 21.77
C ILE A 367 17.90 10.79 22.19
N PRO A 368 17.45 9.82 23.00
CA PRO A 368 18.30 8.71 23.42
C PRO A 368 18.80 7.87 22.22
N PRO A 369 20.10 7.51 22.13
CA PRO A 369 20.66 6.82 20.96
C PRO A 369 19.99 5.47 20.62
N GLN A 370 19.49 4.75 21.62
CA GLN A 370 18.81 3.46 21.44
C GLN A 370 17.54 3.56 20.59
N VAL A 371 16.94 4.75 20.48
CA VAL A 371 15.77 5.01 19.62
C VAL A 371 16.11 4.75 18.15
N TRP A 372 17.37 4.96 17.77
CA TRP A 372 17.83 4.79 16.39
C TRP A 372 18.55 3.46 16.15
N ASP A 373 18.84 2.70 17.20
CA ASP A 373 19.59 1.45 17.09
C ASP A 373 18.65 0.28 16.80
N PHE A 374 18.80 -0.29 15.60
CA PHE A 374 18.07 -1.46 15.15
C PHE A 374 18.26 -2.69 16.06
N ASN A 375 19.38 -2.81 16.78
CA ASN A 375 19.63 -3.92 17.72
C ASN A 375 18.91 -3.73 19.07
N SER A 376 18.43 -2.52 19.35
CA SER A 376 17.81 -2.13 20.62
C SER A 376 16.29 -1.94 20.50
N GLN A 377 15.65 -2.61 19.53
CA GLN A 377 14.24 -2.38 19.15
C GLN A 377 13.95 -0.93 18.75
N GLY A 378 14.95 -0.22 18.24
CA GLY A 378 14.82 1.09 17.59
C GLY A 378 15.02 0.98 16.08
N GLY A 379 15.38 2.10 15.46
CA GLY A 379 15.73 2.15 14.04
C GLY A 379 14.98 3.21 13.26
N THR A 380 15.31 3.35 11.97
CA THR A 380 14.58 4.21 11.06
C THR A 380 14.47 3.61 9.66
N LEU A 381 13.24 3.43 9.17
CA LEU A 381 12.93 2.92 7.84
C LEU A 381 12.62 4.05 6.87
N ILE A 382 12.94 3.86 5.58
CA ILE A 382 12.48 4.70 4.47
C ILE A 382 11.34 3.97 3.76
N ASP A 383 10.13 4.52 3.83
CA ASP A 383 8.94 3.85 3.34
C ASP A 383 8.09 4.76 2.44
N SER A 384 8.02 4.46 1.14
CA SER A 384 7.20 5.20 0.17
C SER A 384 5.70 4.87 0.29
N GLY A 385 5.36 3.73 0.89
CA GLY A 385 3.97 3.32 1.11
C GLY A 385 3.36 3.89 2.40
N THR A 386 4.16 4.47 3.29
CA THR A 386 3.68 5.23 4.45
C THR A 386 3.56 6.70 4.05
N THR A 387 2.46 7.37 4.42
CA THR A 387 2.18 8.77 4.06
C THR A 387 2.97 9.72 4.97
N LEU A 388 2.72 9.64 6.28
CA LEU A 388 3.34 10.53 7.27
C LEU A 388 4.61 9.93 7.88
N THR A 389 5.54 10.80 8.27
CA THR A 389 6.65 10.36 9.12
C THR A 389 6.14 10.03 10.50
N ALA A 390 6.59 8.89 11.02
CA ALA A 390 6.25 8.44 12.35
C ALA A 390 7.51 8.21 13.16
N LEU A 391 7.55 8.75 14.37
CA LEU A 391 8.69 8.65 15.27
C LEU A 391 8.31 7.88 16.52
N LEU A 392 9.22 7.05 17.04
CA LEU A 392 9.08 6.52 18.40
C LEU A 392 8.89 7.67 19.38
N VAL A 393 8.02 7.51 20.38
CA VAL A 393 7.65 8.56 21.35
C VAL A 393 8.87 9.35 21.89
N PRO A 394 9.99 8.71 22.31
CA PRO A 394 11.16 9.45 22.81
C PRO A 394 11.86 10.36 21.79
N ALA A 395 11.64 10.15 20.49
CA ALA A 395 12.05 11.07 19.43
C ALA A 395 10.92 12.04 19.01
N TYR A 396 9.68 11.57 19.01
CA TYR A 396 8.50 12.36 18.68
C TYR A 396 8.35 13.57 19.60
N GLU A 397 8.37 13.35 20.92
CA GLU A 397 8.11 14.39 21.91
C GLU A 397 9.08 15.58 21.79
N PRO A 398 10.43 15.40 21.76
CA PRO A 398 11.34 16.53 21.55
C PRO A 398 11.14 17.26 20.21
N VAL A 399 10.79 16.53 19.15
CA VAL A 399 10.54 17.10 17.82
C VAL A 399 9.27 17.95 17.84
N PHE A 400 8.17 17.39 18.36
CA PHE A 400 6.89 18.07 18.49
C PHE A 400 7.02 19.34 19.34
N GLU A 401 7.64 19.22 20.52
CA GLU A 401 7.91 20.35 21.43
C GLU A 401 8.73 21.48 20.79
N ALA A 402 9.70 21.14 19.94
CA ALA A 402 10.49 22.13 19.23
C ALA A 402 9.70 22.83 18.12
N LEU A 403 8.81 22.12 17.41
CA LEU A 403 7.97 22.70 16.37
C LEU A 403 6.90 23.62 16.95
N ILE A 404 6.17 23.20 17.99
CA ILE A 404 5.08 24.01 18.58
C ILE A 404 5.57 25.35 19.14
N LYS A 405 6.84 25.46 19.57
CA LYS A 405 7.45 26.72 20.02
C LYS A 405 7.47 27.80 18.94
N SER A 406 7.58 27.39 17.68
CA SER A 406 7.49 28.32 16.53
C SER A 406 6.05 28.68 16.15
N LEU A 407 5.07 27.89 16.61
CA LEU A 407 3.65 28.00 16.27
C LEU A 407 2.83 28.62 17.43
N THR A 408 3.43 29.51 18.22
CA THR A 408 2.76 30.15 19.38
C THR A 408 1.81 31.27 18.99
N LYS A 409 1.96 31.85 17.79
CA LYS A 409 1.15 32.98 17.29
C LYS A 409 -0.04 32.56 16.44
N VAL A 410 -0.12 31.29 16.04
CA VAL A 410 -1.22 30.79 15.20
C VAL A 410 -2.42 30.41 16.06
N LYS A 411 -3.62 30.52 15.48
CA LYS A 411 -4.84 30.08 16.13
C LYS A 411 -4.98 28.57 15.94
N ARG A 412 -4.85 27.81 17.03
CA ARG A 412 -5.11 26.37 17.00
C ARG A 412 -6.54 26.11 16.54
N VAL A 413 -6.69 25.19 15.59
CA VAL A 413 -8.00 24.66 15.18
C VAL A 413 -8.14 23.31 15.85
N THR A 414 -9.13 23.19 16.73
CA THR A 414 -9.47 21.95 17.40
C THR A 414 -10.74 21.40 16.78
N GLY A 415 -10.70 20.15 16.34
CA GLY A 415 -11.88 19.39 15.96
C GLY A 415 -11.56 17.91 16.03
N GLU A 416 -12.59 17.08 16.25
CA GLU A 416 -12.55 15.64 15.93
C GLU A 416 -12.27 15.40 14.42
N ASP A 417 -12.13 16.49 13.67
CA ASP A 417 -11.97 16.59 12.23
C ASP A 417 -10.57 16.24 11.71
N PHE A 418 -9.48 16.17 12.49
CA PHE A 418 -8.14 15.91 11.90
C PHE A 418 -7.50 14.58 12.29
N GLY A 419 -8.28 13.67 12.90
CA GLY A 419 -7.81 12.32 13.23
C GLY A 419 -6.70 12.33 14.28
N ALA A 420 -5.59 11.63 14.02
CA ALA A 420 -4.48 11.49 14.96
C ALA A 420 -3.38 12.58 14.82
N LEU A 421 -3.70 13.72 14.20
CA LEU A 421 -2.80 14.86 14.11
C LEU A 421 -2.93 15.74 15.37
N ASP A 422 -1.88 15.79 16.18
CA ASP A 422 -1.93 16.43 17.51
C ASP A 422 -2.06 17.97 17.47
N PHE A 423 -1.58 18.60 16.39
CA PHE A 423 -1.57 20.05 16.25
C PHE A 423 -1.95 20.51 14.85
N CYS A 424 -3.11 21.15 14.76
CA CYS A 424 -3.61 21.82 13.56
C CYS A 424 -3.95 23.29 13.88
N PHE A 425 -3.81 24.16 12.89
CA PHE A 425 -3.97 25.60 13.07
C PHE A 425 -4.46 26.30 11.80
N ASP A 426 -5.03 27.47 12.01
CA ASP A 426 -5.49 28.39 10.96
C ASP A 426 -4.26 28.97 10.24
N ALA A 427 -4.18 28.70 8.95
CA ALA A 427 -3.07 29.08 8.09
C ALA A 427 -3.29 30.43 7.37
N GLU A 428 -4.37 31.16 7.67
CA GLU A 428 -4.59 32.49 7.10
C GLU A 428 -3.43 33.44 7.45
N GLY A 429 -2.72 33.92 6.42
CA GLY A 429 -1.55 34.79 6.59
C GLY A 429 -0.33 34.13 7.24
N PHE A 430 -0.31 32.80 7.34
CA PHE A 430 0.83 32.07 7.91
C PHE A 430 2.06 32.16 7.00
N ASP A 431 3.21 32.47 7.59
CA ASP A 431 4.51 32.50 6.92
C ASP A 431 5.34 31.27 7.31
N ASP A 432 5.53 30.34 6.36
CA ASP A 432 6.34 29.12 6.55
C ASP A 432 7.80 29.43 6.97
N SER A 433 8.28 30.67 6.80
CA SER A 433 9.63 31.07 7.22
C SER A 433 9.82 31.09 8.74
N VAL A 434 8.74 31.20 9.53
CA VAL A 434 8.79 31.15 11.00
C VAL A 434 9.09 29.74 11.52
N VAL A 435 8.87 28.71 10.69
CA VAL A 435 9.10 27.31 11.07
C VAL A 435 10.60 26.99 10.97
N PRO A 436 11.25 26.56 12.07
CA PRO A 436 12.66 26.18 12.05
C PRO A 436 12.89 24.96 11.16
N ARG A 437 14.07 24.88 10.55
CA ARG A 437 14.47 23.74 9.71
C ARG A 437 14.61 22.47 10.54
N LEU A 438 13.92 21.42 10.16
CA LEU A 438 14.08 20.06 10.68
C LEU A 438 15.13 19.34 9.85
N VAL A 439 16.08 18.66 10.50
CA VAL A 439 17.14 17.90 9.82
C VAL A 439 17.31 16.54 10.47
N PHE A 440 17.20 15.47 9.68
CA PHE A 440 17.66 14.14 10.07
C PHE A 440 19.17 14.06 9.83
N HIS A 441 19.92 13.70 10.88
CA HIS A 441 21.35 13.45 10.79
C HIS A 441 21.57 11.95 10.66
N PHE A 442 22.23 11.53 9.59
CA PHE A 442 22.58 10.14 9.36
C PHE A 442 24.04 9.87 9.75
N ALA A 443 24.33 8.60 10.05
CA ALA A 443 25.71 8.13 10.19
C ALA A 443 26.53 8.45 8.93
N GLY A 444 27.80 8.77 9.12
CA GLY A 444 28.67 9.27 8.05
C GLY A 444 28.53 10.77 7.75
N GLY A 445 27.64 11.49 8.45
CA GLY A 445 27.53 12.95 8.36
C GLY A 445 26.60 13.46 7.25
N ALA A 446 25.90 12.56 6.53
CA ALA A 446 24.86 12.96 5.60
C ALA A 446 23.67 13.57 6.36
N ARG A 447 23.13 14.67 5.81
CA ARG A 447 22.07 15.46 6.45
C ARG A 447 20.91 15.58 5.49
N PHE A 448 19.74 15.14 5.93
CA PHE A 448 18.50 15.26 5.17
C PHE A 448 17.64 16.38 5.75
N GLU A 449 17.41 17.41 4.94
CA GLU A 449 16.63 18.61 5.28
C GLU A 449 15.40 18.70 4.37
N PRO A 450 14.26 18.11 4.79
CA PRO A 450 13.01 18.19 4.04
C PRO A 450 12.46 19.63 4.02
N PRO A 451 11.68 20.01 2.99
CA PRO A 451 11.01 21.31 2.96
C PRO A 451 9.95 21.41 4.07
N VAL A 452 9.61 22.63 4.54
CA VAL A 452 8.61 22.82 5.63
C VAL A 452 7.30 22.11 5.36
N LYS A 453 6.79 22.25 4.13
CA LYS A 453 5.54 21.63 3.69
C LYS A 453 5.50 20.11 3.84
N SER A 454 6.65 19.46 4.04
CA SER A 454 6.76 18.01 4.26
C SER A 454 6.57 17.60 5.74
N TYR A 455 6.52 18.54 6.67
CA TYR A 455 6.26 18.30 8.10
C TYR A 455 5.30 19.29 8.76
N ILE A 456 5.00 20.41 8.10
CA ILE A 456 3.85 21.28 8.35
C ILE A 456 2.96 21.21 7.10
N ILE A 457 2.02 20.28 7.10
CA ILE A 457 1.27 19.86 5.92
C ILE A 457 -0.05 20.62 5.80
N ASP A 458 -0.48 20.91 4.58
CA ASP A 458 -1.83 21.40 4.29
C ASP A 458 -2.83 20.23 4.36
N VAL A 459 -3.87 20.35 5.18
CA VAL A 459 -4.89 19.30 5.38
C VAL A 459 -6.29 19.70 4.90
N ALA A 460 -6.53 21.01 4.79
CA ALA A 460 -7.78 21.59 4.30
C ALA A 460 -7.49 23.02 3.80
N PRO A 461 -8.43 23.68 3.09
CA PRO A 461 -8.29 25.09 2.77
C PRO A 461 -8.02 25.92 4.04
N LEU A 462 -6.89 26.65 4.04
CA LEU A 462 -6.44 27.49 5.16
C LEU A 462 -6.22 26.72 6.48
N VAL A 463 -5.99 25.41 6.46
CA VAL A 463 -5.65 24.63 7.65
C VAL A 463 -4.36 23.83 7.42
N LYS A 464 -3.39 24.06 8.31
CA LYS A 464 -2.12 23.30 8.35
C LYS A 464 -2.01 22.50 9.64
N CYS A 465 -1.31 21.37 9.60
CA CYS A 465 -1.02 20.54 10.76
C CYS A 465 0.45 20.12 10.81
N ILE A 466 0.94 19.77 12.01
CA ILE A 466 2.21 19.02 12.11
C ILE A 466 1.98 17.61 11.54
N GLY A 467 2.65 17.29 10.43
CA GLY A 467 2.53 16.02 9.69
C GLY A 467 3.45 14.91 10.21
N ILE A 468 3.79 14.92 11.50
CA ILE A 468 4.60 13.90 12.16
C ILE A 468 3.73 13.28 13.25
N VAL A 469 3.74 11.96 13.37
CA VAL A 469 2.89 11.22 14.34
C VAL A 469 3.73 10.33 15.28
N PRO A 470 3.26 10.08 16.51
CA PRO A 470 3.94 9.16 17.43
C PRO A 470 3.70 7.69 17.05
N ILE A 471 4.69 6.83 17.32
CA ILE A 471 4.54 5.36 17.38
C ILE A 471 4.41 4.97 18.85
N ASP A 472 3.21 4.55 19.25
CA ASP A 472 2.96 4.04 20.60
C ASP A 472 3.55 2.63 20.79
N GLY A 473 4.21 2.40 21.93
CA GLY A 473 4.80 1.10 22.30
C GLY A 473 6.23 1.20 22.86
N ILE A 474 6.75 0.07 23.35
CA ILE A 474 8.09 -0.02 23.99
C ILE A 474 9.22 -0.22 22.94
N GLY A 475 8.89 -0.34 21.66
CA GLY A 475 9.87 -0.52 20.59
C GLY A 475 9.26 -0.44 19.19
N GLY A 476 10.11 -0.66 18.19
CA GLY A 476 9.79 -0.54 16.77
C GLY A 476 10.80 0.35 16.04
N ALA A 477 10.66 0.46 14.72
CA ALA A 477 11.46 1.42 13.95
C ALA A 477 10.63 2.68 13.67
N SER A 478 11.26 3.85 13.78
CA SER A 478 10.71 5.08 13.20
C SER A 478 10.61 4.93 11.68
N VAL A 479 9.75 5.70 11.04
CA VAL A 479 9.52 5.62 9.59
C VAL A 479 9.53 7.02 9.01
N ILE A 480 10.42 7.26 8.05
CA ILE A 480 10.36 8.46 7.20
C ILE A 480 9.36 8.14 6.07
N GLY A 481 8.18 8.76 6.15
CA GLY A 481 7.09 8.56 5.18
C GLY A 481 7.27 9.36 3.90
N ASN A 482 6.41 9.11 2.91
CA ASN A 482 6.52 9.64 1.56
C ASN A 482 6.36 11.17 1.49
N ILE A 483 5.56 11.79 2.37
CA ILE A 483 5.42 13.25 2.41
C ILE A 483 6.74 13.90 2.84
N MET A 484 7.43 13.28 3.80
CA MET A 484 8.75 13.72 4.24
C MET A 484 9.77 13.61 3.11
N GLN A 485 9.66 12.59 2.27
CA GLN A 485 10.57 12.29 1.16
C GLN A 485 10.40 13.19 -0.09
N GLN A 486 9.35 14.02 -0.15
CA GLN A 486 9.03 14.84 -1.33
C GLN A 486 10.15 15.78 -1.75
N ASN A 487 10.16 16.13 -3.04
CA ASN A 487 11.12 17.04 -3.66
C ASN A 487 12.59 16.62 -3.46
N HIS A 488 12.80 15.32 -3.28
CA HIS A 488 14.11 14.70 -3.24
C HIS A 488 14.12 13.47 -4.14
N LEU A 489 15.22 13.30 -4.86
CA LEU A 489 15.56 11.99 -5.43
C LEU A 489 16.02 11.09 -4.28
N TRP A 490 15.52 9.87 -4.23
CA TRP A 490 16.00 8.79 -3.35
C TRP A 490 16.54 7.65 -4.20
N GLU A 491 17.81 7.33 -4.07
CA GLU A 491 18.54 6.29 -4.81
C GLU A 491 18.91 5.14 -3.85
N PHE A 492 18.37 3.95 -4.10
CA PHE A 492 18.66 2.73 -3.35
C PHE A 492 19.63 1.89 -4.16
N ASP A 493 20.88 1.83 -3.73
CA ASP A 493 21.92 1.03 -4.36
C ASP A 493 22.15 -0.28 -3.59
N LEU A 494 21.55 -1.36 -4.09
CA LEU A 494 21.63 -2.69 -3.49
C LEU A 494 22.96 -3.41 -3.78
N SER A 495 23.78 -2.86 -4.67
CA SER A 495 25.10 -3.42 -4.97
C SER A 495 26.14 -2.96 -3.93
N THR A 496 26.04 -1.68 -3.54
CA THR A 496 26.95 -1.06 -2.56
C THR A 496 26.37 -0.98 -1.16
N ASN A 497 25.08 -1.30 -0.98
CA ASN A 497 24.32 -1.07 0.25
C ASN A 497 24.41 0.39 0.70
N THR A 498 24.12 1.30 -0.24
CA THR A 498 24.05 2.74 0.05
C THR A 498 22.71 3.31 -0.36
N ILE A 499 22.27 4.34 0.36
CA ILE A 499 21.14 5.16 -0.05
C ILE A 499 21.63 6.57 -0.29
N GLY A 500 21.30 7.09 -1.48
CA GLY A 500 21.60 8.44 -1.91
C GLY A 500 20.35 9.31 -1.89
N PHE A 501 20.50 10.59 -1.54
CA PHE A 501 19.42 11.55 -1.68
C PHE A 501 19.92 12.95 -2.04
N ALA A 502 19.13 13.68 -2.82
CA ALA A 502 19.39 15.06 -3.21
C ALA A 502 18.08 15.81 -3.47
N PRO A 503 18.00 17.11 -3.12
CA PRO A 503 16.87 17.94 -3.52
C PRO A 503 16.72 17.97 -5.05
N SER A 504 15.48 17.85 -5.53
CA SER A 504 15.15 17.76 -6.96
C SER A 504 13.75 18.31 -7.22
N ILE A 505 13.53 18.83 -8.42
CA ILE A 505 12.18 19.25 -8.87
C ILE A 505 11.27 18.07 -9.20
N CYS A 506 11.81 16.85 -9.31
CA CYS A 506 11.10 15.60 -9.62
C CYS A 506 10.36 15.55 -10.96
N THR A 507 10.53 16.55 -11.83
CA THR A 507 9.89 16.66 -13.16
C THR A 507 10.90 16.78 -14.27
#